data_AF-A0AAU8UZ64-F1
#
_entry.id   AF-A0AAU8UZ64-F1
#
_cell.length_a   1.000
_cell.length_b   1.000
_cell.length_c   1.000
_cell.angle_alpha   90.00
_cell.angle_beta   90.00
_cell.angle_gamma   90.00
#
_symmetry.space_group_name_H-M   'P 1'
#
loop_
_entity.id
_entity.type
_entity.pdbx_description
1 polymer ?
#
loop_
_entity_poly.entity_id
_entity_poly.type
_entity_poly.pdbx_seq_one_letter_code
_entity_poly.pdbx_strand_id
1 'polypeptide(L)'
;MNTAFIYINTKFTKLFLLLSLIIISLSSCENRDTPVSFNPPEWIKGEWSANDGVKYQFFEHDFILTTGGSRFSYGFVNGNKSMVNVIKSTSSEYIFEITNYDITDTFNPPGSQNYRNNLWQRTPSRKLYFKFKRNSDNSIIESNNTFFRTGL
;
A
#
# COMPACT_ATOMS: atom_id res chain seq x y z
N MET A 1 -41.45 -23.23 -41.02
CA MET A 1 -40.57 -22.80 -39.91
C MET A 1 -39.17 -22.62 -40.48
N ASN A 2 -38.72 -21.37 -40.65
CA ASN A 2 -37.61 -21.02 -41.54
C ASN A 2 -36.26 -21.24 -40.84
N THR A 3 -35.62 -22.38 -41.10
CA THR A 3 -34.39 -22.85 -40.44
C THR A 3 -33.18 -21.93 -40.66
N ALA A 4 -33.20 -21.10 -41.71
CA ALA A 4 -32.15 -20.13 -42.00
C ALA A 4 -32.03 -19.00 -40.96
N PHE A 5 -33.15 -18.57 -40.35
CA PHE A 5 -33.14 -17.48 -39.37
C PHE A 5 -32.53 -17.89 -38.03
N ILE A 6 -32.70 -19.15 -37.62
CA ILE A 6 -32.15 -19.67 -36.35
C ILE A 6 -30.63 -19.85 -36.46
N TYR A 7 -30.14 -20.23 -37.64
CA TYR A 7 -28.71 -20.47 -37.87
C TYR A 7 -27.86 -19.18 -37.82
N ILE A 8 -28.39 -18.05 -38.30
CA ILE A 8 -27.71 -16.73 -38.25
C ILE A 8 -27.56 -16.24 -36.80
N ASN A 9 -28.59 -16.47 -35.97
CA ASN A 9 -28.64 -16.00 -34.59
C ASN A 9 -27.57 -16.68 -33.70
N THR A 10 -27.31 -17.97 -33.92
CA THR A 10 -26.31 -18.73 -33.14
C THR A 10 -24.85 -18.34 -33.44
N LYS A 11 -24.54 -17.90 -34.67
CA LYS A 11 -23.18 -17.46 -35.04
C LYS A 11 -22.83 -16.10 -34.45
N PHE A 12 -23.77 -15.14 -34.47
CA PHE A 12 -23.57 -13.83 -33.84
C PHE A 12 -23.43 -13.92 -32.32
N THR A 13 -24.22 -14.78 -31.67
CA THR A 13 -24.14 -14.97 -30.22
C THR A 13 -22.77 -15.51 -29.78
N LYS A 14 -22.19 -16.45 -30.54
CA LYS A 14 -20.84 -17.00 -30.27
C LYS A 14 -19.74 -15.96 -30.46
N LEU A 15 -19.85 -15.10 -31.47
CA LEU A 15 -18.89 -14.03 -31.71
C LEU A 15 -18.93 -12.97 -30.59
N PHE A 16 -20.13 -12.63 -30.10
CA PHE A 16 -20.31 -11.66 -29.01
C PHE A 16 -19.76 -12.18 -27.68
N LEU A 17 -19.93 -13.49 -27.40
CA LEU A 17 -19.34 -14.15 -26.23
C LEU A 17 -17.82 -14.23 -26.30
N LEU A 18 -17.25 -14.45 -27.50
CA LEU A 18 -15.80 -14.48 -27.68
C LEU A 18 -15.17 -13.09 -27.47
N LEU A 19 -15.83 -12.04 -27.96
CA LEU A 19 -15.36 -10.67 -27.83
C LEU A 19 -15.36 -10.20 -26.36
N SER A 20 -16.39 -10.57 -25.60
CA SER A 20 -16.45 -10.28 -24.16
C SER A 20 -15.37 -11.01 -23.36
N LEU A 21 -15.00 -12.24 -23.76
CA LEU A 21 -13.91 -12.99 -23.12
C LEU A 21 -12.53 -12.33 -23.34
N ILE A 22 -12.30 -11.76 -24.52
CA ILE A 22 -11.04 -11.06 -24.87
C ILE A 22 -10.91 -9.74 -24.11
N ILE A 23 -12.01 -9.02 -23.88
CA ILE A 23 -11.99 -7.76 -23.12
C ILE A 23 -11.66 -8.03 -21.64
N ILE A 24 -12.15 -9.13 -21.07
CA ILE A 24 -11.87 -9.50 -19.67
C ILE A 24 -10.41 -9.93 -19.49
N SER A 25 -9.81 -10.63 -20.46
CA SER A 25 -8.42 -11.11 -20.34
C SER A 25 -7.35 -10.02 -20.42
N LEU A 26 -7.65 -8.86 -21.01
CA LEU A 26 -6.72 -7.73 -21.11
C LEU A 26 -6.62 -6.90 -19.81
N SER A 27 -7.49 -7.15 -18.82
CA SER A 27 -7.55 -6.35 -17.58
C SER A 27 -6.67 -6.87 -16.43
N SER A 28 -5.92 -7.97 -16.63
CA SER A 28 -5.05 -8.54 -15.60
C SER A 28 -3.57 -8.39 -15.96
N CYS A 29 -3.10 -7.15 -16.05
CA CYS A 29 -1.68 -6.85 -15.93
C CYS A 29 -1.48 -6.11 -14.59
N GLU A 30 -1.41 -6.86 -13.49
CA GLU A 30 -0.88 -6.31 -12.24
C GLU A 30 0.61 -6.01 -12.46
N ASN A 31 0.93 -4.75 -12.76
CA ASN A 31 2.29 -4.26 -12.69
C ASN A 31 2.74 -4.26 -11.23
N ARG A 32 3.42 -5.32 -10.80
CA ARG A 32 3.94 -5.48 -9.43
C ARG A 32 5.21 -4.67 -9.16
N ASP A 33 5.77 -4.01 -10.19
CA ASP A 33 7.09 -3.38 -10.13
C ASP A 33 7.07 -1.84 -10.02
N THR A 34 5.89 -1.22 -9.99
CA THR A 34 5.80 0.20 -9.58
C THR A 34 5.62 0.25 -8.06
N PRO A 35 6.55 0.87 -7.31
CA PRO A 35 6.33 1.15 -5.90
C PRO A 35 5.06 1.99 -5.79
N VAL A 36 3.98 1.37 -5.31
CA VAL A 36 2.75 2.11 -5.05
C VAL A 36 3.08 3.08 -3.94
N SER A 37 3.03 4.38 -4.24
CA SER A 37 3.24 5.42 -3.24
C SER A 37 2.25 5.17 -2.10
N PHE A 38 2.76 5.14 -0.86
CA PHE A 38 1.93 4.96 0.32
C PHE A 38 0.84 6.04 0.32
N ASN A 39 -0.42 5.67 0.12
CA ASN A 39 -1.53 6.62 0.17
C ASN A 39 -2.67 5.95 0.95
N PRO A 40 -2.82 6.27 2.25
CA PRO A 40 -3.88 5.71 3.07
C PRO A 40 -5.27 6.06 2.51
N PRO A 41 -6.29 5.21 2.72
CA PRO A 41 -7.66 5.54 2.35
C PRO A 41 -8.18 6.75 3.15
N GLU A 42 -9.06 7.57 2.56
CA GLU A 42 -9.56 8.81 3.18
C GLU A 42 -10.10 8.64 4.60
N TRP A 43 -10.79 7.53 4.88
CA TRP A 43 -11.38 7.30 6.19
C TRP A 43 -10.35 7.19 7.33
N ILE A 44 -9.10 6.80 7.03
CA ILE A 44 -8.04 6.66 8.04
C ILE A 44 -7.11 7.88 8.11
N LYS A 45 -7.15 8.78 7.12
CA LYS A 45 -6.35 10.01 7.14
C LYS A 45 -6.72 10.88 8.36
N GLY A 46 -5.72 11.57 8.89
CA GLY A 46 -5.84 12.41 10.09
C GLY A 46 -5.12 11.82 11.30
N GLU A 47 -5.41 12.42 12.47
CA GLU A 47 -4.73 12.11 13.72
C GLU A 47 -5.59 11.27 14.64
N TRP A 48 -4.98 10.27 15.27
CA TRP A 48 -5.62 9.29 16.14
C TRP A 48 -4.83 9.13 17.43
N SER A 49 -5.51 9.12 18.56
CA SER A 49 -4.86 8.90 19.87
C SER A 49 -5.65 7.92 20.74
N ALA A 50 -4.92 7.18 21.57
CA ALA A 50 -5.47 6.37 22.65
C ALA A 50 -4.97 6.88 24.01
N ASN A 51 -5.58 6.38 25.09
CA ASN A 51 -5.29 6.79 26.47
C ASN A 51 -3.88 6.39 26.95
N ASP A 52 -3.19 5.50 26.22
CA ASP A 52 -1.86 4.99 26.54
C ASP A 52 -0.72 5.90 26.02
N GLY A 53 -1.05 7.06 25.44
CA GLY A 53 -0.07 8.00 24.91
C GLY A 53 0.47 7.63 23.52
N VAL A 54 -0.05 6.57 22.90
CA VAL A 54 0.24 6.24 21.51
C VAL A 54 -0.60 7.13 20.60
N LYS A 55 0.07 7.73 19.60
CA LYS A 55 -0.59 8.54 18.57
C LYS A 55 -0.19 8.07 17.17
N TYR A 56 -1.17 8.00 16.29
CA TYR A 56 -0.98 7.76 14.86
C TYR A 56 -1.40 8.99 14.06
N GLN A 57 -0.65 9.35 13.04
CA GLN A 57 -1.04 10.38 12.07
C GLN A 57 -0.88 9.80 10.67
N PHE A 58 -1.94 9.88 9.87
CA PHE A 58 -1.95 9.43 8.49
C PHE A 58 -2.11 10.63 7.56
N PHE A 59 -1.10 10.87 6.73
CA PHE A 59 -1.10 11.88 5.69
C PHE A 59 -1.00 11.24 4.30
N GLU A 60 -1.15 12.05 3.27
CA GLU A 60 -0.77 11.66 1.93
C GLU A 60 0.75 11.39 1.92
N HIS A 61 1.14 10.13 1.69
CA HIS A 61 2.54 9.70 1.61
C HIS A 61 3.34 9.68 2.91
N ASP A 62 2.71 9.82 4.08
CA ASP A 62 3.38 9.71 5.37
C ASP A 62 2.50 9.07 6.46
N PHE A 63 3.12 8.25 7.28
CA PHE A 63 2.55 7.66 8.48
C PHE A 63 3.47 7.95 9.66
N ILE A 64 2.90 8.53 10.71
CA ILE A 64 3.66 8.93 11.89
C ILE A 64 3.14 8.17 13.10
N LEU A 65 4.08 7.54 13.82
CA LEU A 65 3.85 6.91 15.12
C LEU A 65 4.56 7.73 16.20
N THR A 66 3.81 8.17 17.20
CA THR A 66 4.37 8.74 18.43
C THR A 66 4.11 7.78 19.60
N THR A 67 5.16 7.38 20.30
CA THR A 67 5.09 6.52 21.49
C THR A 67 6.27 6.82 22.43
N GLY A 68 6.04 6.83 23.74
CA GLY A 68 7.10 7.10 24.73
C GLY A 68 7.84 8.42 24.53
N GLY A 69 7.16 9.45 24.01
CA GLY A 69 7.77 10.75 23.68
C GLY A 69 8.63 10.77 22.41
N SER A 70 8.81 9.62 21.74
CA SER A 70 9.53 9.51 20.47
C SER A 70 8.57 9.55 19.28
N ARG A 71 8.99 10.19 18.19
CA ARG A 71 8.22 10.32 16.95
C ARG A 71 8.96 9.63 15.80
N PHE A 72 8.26 8.74 15.10
CA PHE A 72 8.76 8.00 13.95
C PHE A 72 7.88 8.31 12.74
N SER A 73 8.47 8.73 11.62
CA SER A 73 7.78 9.02 10.36
C SER A 73 8.20 8.01 9.30
N TYR A 74 7.20 7.55 8.55
CA TYR A 74 7.30 6.48 7.57
C TYR A 74 6.54 6.90 6.32
N GLY A 75 7.30 7.40 5.35
CA GLY A 75 6.73 8.14 4.24
C GLY A 75 7.84 8.77 3.41
N PHE A 76 7.51 9.29 2.24
CA PHE A 76 8.47 9.72 1.21
C PHE A 76 9.21 11.04 1.55
N VAL A 77 9.82 11.13 2.73
CA VAL A 77 10.57 12.31 3.18
C VAL A 77 12.06 11.93 3.27
N ASN A 78 12.79 12.20 2.19
CA ASN A 78 14.26 12.24 2.08
C ASN A 78 15.06 11.15 2.83
N GLY A 79 15.50 10.12 2.10
CA GLY A 79 16.63 9.30 2.53
C GLY A 79 16.33 7.85 2.91
N ASN A 80 15.23 7.26 2.41
CA ASN A 80 15.15 5.84 2.05
C ASN A 80 15.48 4.79 3.16
N LYS A 81 15.25 5.11 4.43
CA LYS A 81 15.47 4.16 5.55
C LYS A 81 14.30 3.20 5.81
N SER A 82 13.14 3.41 5.20
CA SER A 82 11.98 2.54 5.40
C SER A 82 11.14 2.43 4.12
N MET A 83 10.59 1.24 3.86
CA MET A 83 9.61 0.98 2.81
C MET A 83 8.30 0.56 3.44
N VAL A 84 7.19 1.10 2.94
CA VAL A 84 5.84 0.70 3.35
C VAL A 84 5.25 -0.20 2.28
N ASN A 85 4.76 -1.37 2.69
CA ASN A 85 4.06 -2.32 1.83
C ASN A 85 2.61 -2.44 2.28
N VAL A 86 1.67 -1.98 1.45
CA VAL A 86 0.24 -2.07 1.75
C VAL A 86 -0.27 -3.47 1.40
N ILE A 87 -0.78 -4.18 2.41
CA ILE A 87 -1.28 -5.56 2.29
C ILE A 87 -2.79 -5.57 2.02
N LYS A 88 -3.54 -4.66 2.65
CA LYS A 88 -4.99 -4.54 2.49
C LYS A 88 -5.44 -3.09 2.65
N SER A 89 -6.28 -2.62 1.74
CA SER A 89 -6.93 -1.32 1.81
C SER A 89 -8.39 -1.45 1.40
N THR A 90 -9.31 -1.39 2.37
CA THR A 90 -10.75 -1.42 2.15
C THR A 90 -11.42 -0.25 2.86
N SER A 91 -12.75 -0.13 2.76
CA SER A 91 -13.53 0.88 3.49
C SER A 91 -13.58 0.70 5.01
N SER A 92 -13.12 -0.47 5.51
CA SER A 92 -13.20 -0.86 6.91
C SER A 92 -11.92 -1.43 7.51
N GLU A 93 -10.93 -1.80 6.69
CA GLU A 93 -9.65 -2.34 7.17
C GLU A 93 -8.48 -1.75 6.38
N TYR A 94 -7.41 -1.40 7.09
CA TYR A 94 -6.15 -0.96 6.51
C TYR A 94 -5.00 -1.73 7.15
N ILE A 95 -4.24 -2.47 6.33
CA ILE A 95 -3.16 -3.34 6.78
C ILE A 95 -1.92 -3.02 5.95
N PHE A 96 -0.81 -2.79 6.62
CA PHE A 96 0.47 -2.55 5.97
C PHE A 96 1.64 -3.03 6.84
N GLU A 97 2.75 -3.28 6.17
CA GLU A 97 4.04 -3.58 6.78
C GLU A 97 5.02 -2.44 6.50
N ILE A 98 5.85 -2.11 7.49
CA ILE A 98 6.99 -1.21 7.33
C ILE A 98 8.26 -2.03 7.46
N THR A 99 9.06 -2.06 6.40
CA THR A 99 10.41 -2.61 6.45
C THR A 99 11.41 -1.47 6.63
N ASN A 100 12.08 -1.43 7.77
CA ASN A 100 13.23 -0.56 7.99
C ASN A 100 14.48 -1.19 7.41
N TYR A 101 15.35 -0.37 6.82
CA TYR A 101 16.62 -0.76 6.26
C TYR A 101 17.74 -0.04 6.98
N ASP A 102 18.77 -0.80 7.34
CA ASP A 102 20.04 -0.19 7.69
C ASP A 102 20.71 0.23 6.38
N ILE A 103 21.03 1.51 6.28
CA ILE A 103 21.83 2.04 5.18
C ILE A 103 23.28 1.92 5.64
N THR A 104 23.94 0.82 5.27
CA THR A 104 25.39 0.68 5.44
C THR A 104 26.11 1.29 4.24
N ASP A 105 27.32 1.82 4.46
CA ASP A 105 28.10 2.49 3.42
C ASP A 105 28.30 1.61 2.17
N THR A 106 27.99 2.24 1.04
CA THR A 106 28.37 1.98 -0.36
C THR A 106 28.94 0.60 -0.71
N PHE A 107 28.19 -0.18 -1.50
CA PHE A 107 28.74 -1.32 -2.23
C PHE A 107 29.54 -0.82 -3.44
N ASN A 108 30.86 -1.02 -3.43
CA ASN A 108 31.74 -0.74 -4.57
C ASN A 108 32.08 -2.05 -5.31
N PRO A 109 31.38 -2.40 -6.41
CA PRO A 109 31.72 -3.59 -7.16
C PRO A 109 33.14 -3.50 -7.75
N PRO A 110 33.88 -4.61 -7.83
CA PRO A 110 35.21 -4.63 -8.45
C PRO A 110 35.15 -4.10 -9.89
N GLY A 111 35.99 -3.11 -10.20
CA GLY A 111 36.07 -2.50 -11.54
C GLY A 111 35.27 -1.21 -11.75
N SER A 112 34.54 -0.72 -10.75
CA SER A 112 33.89 0.59 -10.83
C SER A 112 34.90 1.74 -10.73
N GLN A 113 35.28 2.33 -11.87
CA GLN A 113 36.22 3.47 -11.91
C GLN A 113 35.58 4.83 -11.57
N ASN A 114 34.28 4.88 -11.28
CA ASN A 114 33.55 6.11 -10.99
C ASN A 114 32.88 6.06 -9.61
N TYR A 115 33.55 6.64 -8.62
CA TYR A 115 33.09 6.88 -7.24
C TYR A 115 31.87 7.83 -7.10
N ARG A 116 31.04 7.97 -8.14
CA ARG A 116 29.92 8.93 -8.16
C ARG A 116 28.54 8.29 -8.11
N ASN A 117 28.45 6.97 -8.27
CA ASN A 117 27.19 6.23 -8.18
C ASN A 117 27.25 5.30 -6.98
N ASN A 118 27.00 5.84 -5.78
CA ASN A 118 26.88 5.02 -4.57
C ASN A 118 25.68 4.08 -4.72
N LEU A 119 25.94 2.80 -5.00
CA LEU A 119 24.92 1.77 -4.90
C LEU A 119 24.71 1.48 -3.41
N TRP A 120 23.66 2.06 -2.84
CA TRP A 120 23.26 1.81 -1.47
C TRP A 120 22.72 0.38 -1.35
N GLN A 121 23.44 -0.48 -0.62
CA GLN A 121 22.90 -1.76 -0.23
C GLN A 121 21.91 -1.55 0.92
N ARG A 122 20.66 -1.97 0.72
CA ARG A 122 19.63 -1.91 1.75
C ARG A 122 19.47 -3.29 2.36
N THR A 123 19.88 -3.44 3.61
CA THR A 123 19.66 -4.69 4.35
C THR A 123 18.44 -4.47 5.26
N PRO A 124 17.37 -5.28 5.15
CA PRO A 124 16.23 -5.18 6.05
C PRO A 124 16.68 -5.39 7.50
N SER A 125 16.42 -4.44 8.38
CA SER A 125 16.81 -4.53 9.79
C SER A 125 15.64 -4.86 10.70
N ARG A 126 14.45 -4.30 10.44
CA ARG A 126 13.24 -4.54 11.24
C ARG A 126 11.98 -4.45 10.40
N LYS A 127 11.01 -5.33 10.68
CA LYS A 127 9.66 -5.28 10.11
C LYS A 127 8.65 -4.92 11.19
N LEU A 128 7.80 -3.94 10.91
CA LEU A 128 6.67 -3.55 11.76
C LEU A 128 5.38 -3.84 11.00
N TYR A 129 4.40 -4.43 11.67
CA TYR A 129 3.12 -4.78 11.06
C TYR A 129 2.00 -4.01 11.76
N PHE A 130 1.13 -3.38 10.96
CA PHE A 130 0.00 -2.62 11.48
C PHE A 130 -1.30 -3.10 10.86
N LYS A 131 -2.33 -3.25 11.71
CA LYS A 131 -3.69 -3.61 11.29
C LYS A 131 -4.70 -2.72 11.98
N PHE A 132 -5.30 -1.84 11.18
CA PHE A 132 -6.35 -0.93 11.62
C PHE A 132 -7.70 -1.42 11.12
N LYS A 133 -8.69 -1.41 12.01
CA LYS A 133 -10.10 -1.61 11.68
C LYS A 133 -10.88 -0.34 11.95
N ARG A 134 -11.70 0.10 11.01
CA ARG A 134 -12.66 1.18 11.23
C ARG A 134 -13.75 0.68 12.17
N ASN A 135 -13.94 1.37 13.27
CA ASN A 135 -15.05 1.13 14.21
C ASN A 135 -16.17 2.15 13.99
N SER A 136 -15.81 3.41 13.78
CA SER A 136 -16.73 4.47 13.35
C SER A 136 -15.96 5.53 12.54
N ASP A 137 -16.61 6.62 12.13
CA ASP A 137 -15.94 7.74 11.46
C ASP A 137 -14.87 8.41 12.33
N ASN A 138 -15.05 8.31 13.65
CA ASN A 138 -14.18 8.95 14.66
C ASN A 138 -13.42 7.93 15.51
N SER A 139 -13.46 6.63 15.18
CA SER A 139 -12.67 5.63 15.91
C SER A 139 -12.13 4.50 15.04
N ILE A 140 -10.90 4.09 15.36
CA ILE A 140 -10.22 2.93 14.77
C ILE A 140 -9.72 1.99 15.87
N ILE A 141 -9.55 0.72 15.52
CA ILE A 141 -9.05 -0.32 16.42
C ILE A 141 -7.73 -0.87 15.87
N GLU A 142 -6.71 -0.94 16.72
CA GLU A 142 -5.41 -1.57 16.48
C GLU A 142 -5.07 -2.42 17.71
N SER A 143 -4.70 -3.69 17.53
CA SER A 143 -4.28 -4.61 18.62
C SER A 143 -5.14 -4.59 19.90
N ASN A 144 -6.47 -4.45 19.76
CA ASN A 144 -7.49 -4.31 20.82
C ASN A 144 -7.61 -2.94 21.51
N ASN A 145 -6.76 -1.98 21.15
CA ASN A 145 -6.88 -0.60 21.59
C ASN A 145 -7.78 0.18 20.63
N THR A 146 -8.62 1.05 21.19
CA THR A 146 -9.45 1.98 20.42
C THR A 146 -8.78 3.34 20.42
N PHE A 147 -8.62 3.90 19.22
CA PHE A 147 -8.06 5.22 19.00
C PHE A 147 -9.17 6.14 18.50
N PHE A 148 -9.17 7.37 19.01
CA PHE A 148 -10.14 8.40 18.65
C PHE A 148 -9.47 9.50 17.84
N ARG A 149 -10.23 10.05 16.89
CA ARG A 149 -9.77 11.14 16.04
C ARG A 149 -9.54 12.41 16.89
N THR A 150 -8.38 13.06 16.76
CA THR A 150 -8.00 14.23 17.59
C THR A 150 -7.86 15.55 16.83
N GLY A 151 -7.87 15.53 15.50
CA GLY A 151 -7.79 16.74 14.67
C GLY A 151 -8.57 16.58 13.37
N LEU A 152 -9.34 17.62 13.03
CA LEU A 152 -9.82 17.97 11.68
C LEU A 152 -8.80 18.91 11.05
#